data_AF-D7BAL3-F1
#
_entry.id   AF-D7BAL3-F1
#
_cell.length_a   1.000
_cell.length_b   1.000
_cell.length_c   1.000
_cell.angle_alpha   90.00
_cell.angle_beta   90.00
_cell.angle_gamma   90.00
#
_symmetry.space_group_name_H-M   'P 1'
#
loop_
_entity.id
_entity.type
_entity.pdbx_description
1 polymer ?
#
loop_
_entity_poly.entity_id
_entity_poly.type
_entity_poly.pdbx_seq_one_letter_code
_entity_poly.pdbx_strand_id
1 'polypeptide(L)'
;MDGLSANLLEDEETLELILDDGSEERLLIEALELAGALARLEEGEVIDPDEFELDSEELGEIEESPSWTRRTRTPEGGAYTAAEATLIDPEGILVLRRLLYPGEDTLEITTPSGAVYLFDYPEVLEYLRPLLPR
;
A
#
# COMPACT_ATOMS: atom_id res chain seq x y z
N MET A 1 -13.23 -2.24 -14.97
CA MET A 1 -12.83 -0.91 -15.49
C MET A 1 -12.20 -0.33 -14.27
N ASP A 2 -10.88 -0.31 -14.23
CA ASP A 2 -10.22 -0.40 -12.93
C ASP A 2 -10.38 0.93 -12.20
N GLY A 3 -10.83 0.87 -10.96
CA GLY A 3 -11.46 2.01 -10.32
C GLY A 3 -11.25 2.02 -8.82
N LEU A 4 -11.02 3.23 -8.31
CA LEU A 4 -11.04 3.55 -6.89
C LEU A 4 -12.15 4.57 -6.67
N SER A 5 -13.04 4.29 -5.71
CA SER A 5 -14.01 5.26 -5.25
C SER A 5 -14.11 5.23 -3.73
N ALA A 6 -14.43 6.37 -3.13
CA ALA A 6 -14.45 6.55 -1.70
C ALA A 6 -15.67 7.36 -1.29
N ASN A 7 -16.33 6.93 -0.21
CA ASN A 7 -17.44 7.66 0.39
C ASN A 7 -17.22 7.77 1.89
N LEU A 8 -17.27 8.99 2.42
CA LEU A 8 -17.29 9.20 3.86
C LEU A 8 -18.69 8.84 4.39
N LEU A 9 -18.74 8.03 5.45
CA LEU A 9 -19.98 7.59 6.08
C LEU A 9 -20.59 8.69 6.96
N GLU A 10 -21.79 8.45 7.47
CA GLU A 10 -22.57 9.43 8.24
C GLU A 10 -21.89 9.86 9.55
N ASP A 11 -21.00 9.04 10.11
CA ASP A 11 -20.20 9.37 11.29
C ASP A 11 -19.04 10.33 11.01
N GLU A 12 -18.74 10.62 9.73
CA GLU A 12 -17.65 11.51 9.29
C GLU A 12 -16.24 11.02 9.69
N GLU A 13 -16.11 9.84 10.30
CA GLU A 13 -14.87 9.26 10.78
C GLU A 13 -14.47 8.02 9.96
N THR A 14 -15.44 7.35 9.34
CA THR A 14 -15.27 6.11 8.58
C THR A 14 -15.42 6.35 7.09
N LEU A 15 -14.52 5.77 6.30
CA LEU A 15 -14.51 5.83 4.85
C LEU A 15 -14.78 4.44 4.27
N GLU A 16 -15.75 4.35 3.37
CA GLU A 16 -15.96 3.19 2.51
C GLU A 16 -15.11 3.38 1.26
N LEU A 17 -14.08 2.55 1.10
CA LEU A 17 -13.23 2.47 -0.08
C LEU A 17 -13.70 1.29 -0.95
N ILE A 18 -13.97 1.55 -2.22
CA ILE A 18 -14.38 0.55 -3.21
C ILE A 18 -13.29 0.45 -4.27
N LEU A 19 -12.75 -0.75 -4.44
CA LEU A 19 -11.73 -1.08 -5.43
C LEU A 19 -12.34 -2.03 -6.46
N ASP A 20 -12.28 -1.70 -7.75
CA ASP A 20 -12.76 -2.54 -8.84
C ASP A 20 -11.62 -2.83 -9.82
N ASP A 21 -11.40 -4.11 -10.13
CA ASP A 21 -10.53 -4.61 -11.22
C ASP A 21 -11.30 -5.64 -12.09
N GLY A 22 -12.63 -5.48 -12.16
CA GLY A 22 -13.56 -6.48 -12.69
C GLY A 22 -14.22 -7.35 -11.61
N SER A 23 -13.81 -7.19 -10.36
CA SER A 23 -14.51 -7.63 -9.16
C SER A 23 -14.44 -6.52 -8.11
N GLU A 24 -15.59 -6.01 -7.68
CA GLU A 24 -15.67 -5.00 -6.64
C GLU A 24 -15.31 -5.58 -5.26
N GLU A 25 -14.37 -4.94 -4.58
CA GLU A 25 -14.02 -5.17 -3.18
C GLU A 25 -14.32 -3.90 -2.38
N ARG A 26 -15.03 -4.06 -1.25
CA ARG A 26 -15.43 -2.96 -0.37
C ARG A 26 -14.68 -3.06 0.94
N LEU A 27 -14.06 -1.96 1.35
CA LEU A 27 -13.22 -1.87 2.53
C LEU A 27 -13.70 -0.69 3.38
N LEU A 28 -13.89 -0.92 4.68
CA LEU A 28 -14.14 0.12 5.67
C LEU A 28 -12.85 0.43 6.41
N ILE A 29 -12.51 1.71 6.51
CA ILE A 29 -11.29 2.20 7.14
C ILE A 29 -11.57 3.52 7.87
N GLU A 30 -10.91 3.77 9.00
CA GLU A 30 -10.97 5.09 9.63
C GLU A 30 -10.28 6.12 8.72
N ALA A 31 -10.95 7.24 8.45
CA ALA A 31 -10.42 8.30 7.59
C ALA A 31 -9.09 8.86 8.12
N LEU A 32 -8.94 8.94 9.45
CA LEU A 32 -7.69 9.36 10.09
C LEU A 32 -6.56 8.33 9.88
N GLU A 33 -6.87 7.04 9.94
CA GLU A 33 -5.91 5.97 9.71
C GLU A 33 -5.39 6.00 8.27
N LEU A 34 -6.30 6.14 7.29
CA LEU A 34 -5.93 6.27 5.89
C LEU A 34 -5.12 7.54 5.62
N ALA A 35 -5.51 8.68 6.21
CA ALA A 35 -4.77 9.94 6.10
C ALA A 35 -3.34 9.79 6.65
N GLY A 36 -3.20 9.16 7.82
CA GLY A 36 -1.90 8.89 8.42
C GLY A 36 -1.04 7.95 7.58
N ALA A 37 -1.64 6.93 6.97
CA ALA A 37 -0.91 6.03 6.08
C ALA A 37 -0.41 6.74 4.82
N LEU A 38 -1.23 7.57 4.19
CA LEU A 38 -0.83 8.38 3.02
C LEU A 38 0.27 9.39 3.38
N ALA A 39 0.18 10.07 4.51
CA ALA A 39 1.24 10.98 4.98
C ALA A 39 2.58 10.26 5.15
N ARG A 40 2.56 9.03 5.70
CA ARG A 40 3.76 8.19 5.80
C ARG A 40 4.33 7.77 4.45
N LEU A 41 3.54 7.70 3.38
CA LEU A 41 4.08 7.47 2.02
C LEU A 41 4.81 8.70 1.48
N GLU A 42 4.38 9.90 1.83
CA GLU A 42 5.03 11.15 1.40
C GLU A 42 6.33 11.42 2.18
N GLU A 43 6.33 11.14 3.48
CA GLU A 43 7.46 11.40 4.38
C GLU A 43 8.36 10.18 4.62
N GLY A 44 7.94 9.01 4.13
CA GLY A 44 8.57 7.73 4.41
C GLY A 44 9.98 7.60 3.85
N GLU A 45 10.76 6.73 4.47
CA GLU A 45 12.05 6.32 3.94
C GLU A 45 11.86 5.66 2.58
N VAL A 46 12.64 6.13 1.60
CA VAL A 46 12.69 5.52 0.28
C VAL A 46 13.48 4.23 0.39
N ILE A 47 12.81 3.12 0.13
CA ILE A 47 13.36 1.77 0.14
C ILE A 47 13.82 1.47 -1.29
N ASP A 48 15.12 1.46 -1.52
CA ASP A 48 15.70 1.01 -2.80
C ASP A 48 16.11 -0.46 -2.68
N PRO A 49 15.43 -1.40 -3.37
CA PRO A 49 15.77 -2.82 -3.29
C PRO A 49 17.16 -3.15 -3.82
N ASP A 50 17.77 -2.29 -4.66
CA ASP A 50 19.13 -2.46 -5.16
C ASP A 50 20.20 -1.95 -4.17
N GLU A 51 19.83 -1.11 -3.19
CA GLU A 51 20.74 -0.72 -2.10
C GLU A 51 20.88 -1.81 -1.02
N PHE A 52 19.98 -2.79 -0.99
CA PHE A 52 20.12 -4.00 -0.17
C PHE A 52 21.03 -5.03 -0.85
N GLU A 53 22.21 -4.62 -1.32
CA GLU A 53 23.31 -5.58 -1.51
C GLU A 53 23.70 -6.07 -0.11
N LEU A 54 23.15 -7.20 0.31
CA LEU A 54 23.59 -7.90 1.53
C LEU A 54 25.11 -8.07 1.43
N ASP A 55 25.85 -7.42 2.34
CA ASP A 55 27.26 -7.73 2.60
C ASP A 55 27.36 -9.25 2.74
N SER A 56 27.84 -9.89 1.67
CA SER A 56 27.78 -11.34 1.51
C SER A 56 28.80 -12.06 2.40
N GLU A 57 29.42 -11.33 3.33
CA GLU A 57 30.51 -11.78 4.20
C GLU A 57 30.06 -12.18 5.62
N GLU A 58 28.77 -12.04 5.98
CA GLU A 58 28.24 -12.50 7.28
C GLU A 58 27.17 -13.61 7.17
N LEU A 59 27.28 -14.50 6.18
CA LEU A 59 26.53 -15.76 6.17
C LEU A 59 27.37 -16.89 6.76
N GLY A 60 27.59 -16.79 8.08
CA GLY A 60 27.95 -17.94 8.89
C GLY A 60 26.79 -18.94 8.89
N GLU A 61 27.07 -20.14 8.40
CA GLU A 61 26.28 -21.38 8.46
C GLU A 61 25.02 -21.32 9.36
N ILE A 62 23.84 -21.15 8.76
CA ILE A 62 22.57 -21.43 9.43
C ILE A 62 21.81 -22.48 8.63
N GLU A 63 21.68 -23.65 9.23
CA GLU A 63 20.95 -24.81 8.71
C GLU A 63 19.43 -24.55 8.62
N GLU A 64 18.86 -24.96 7.49
CA GLU A 64 17.50 -25.49 7.25
C GLU A 64 16.27 -24.92 7.99
N SER A 65 15.41 -24.24 7.21
CA SER A 65 13.91 -24.16 7.26
C SER A 65 13.26 -22.85 7.74
N PRO A 66 12.05 -22.45 7.24
CA PRO A 66 11.32 -22.82 6.03
C PRO A 66 11.29 -21.67 4.99
N SER A 67 10.94 -22.00 3.75
CA SER A 67 10.77 -21.07 2.65
C SER A 67 9.58 -20.10 2.88
N TRP A 68 9.79 -19.06 3.68
CA TRP A 68 8.95 -17.86 3.68
C TRP A 68 9.44 -16.88 2.61
N THR A 69 9.87 -17.38 1.45
CA THR A 69 9.74 -16.57 0.24
C THR A 69 8.27 -16.60 -0.17
N ARG A 70 7.41 -16.00 0.65
CA ARG A 70 6.24 -15.32 0.10
C ARG A 70 6.89 -14.29 -0.81
N ARG A 71 6.86 -14.55 -2.11
CA ARG A 71 7.25 -13.59 -3.13
C ARG A 71 6.30 -12.40 -2.95
N THR A 72 6.57 -11.54 -1.97
CA THR A 72 6.35 -10.12 -2.16
C THR A 72 7.06 -9.86 -3.47
N ARG A 73 6.32 -9.48 -4.50
CA ARG A 73 6.95 -8.82 -5.65
C ARG A 73 7.64 -7.62 -5.03
N THR A 74 8.91 -7.76 -4.69
CA THR A 74 9.80 -6.62 -4.68
C THR A 74 9.70 -6.12 -6.12
N PRO A 75 9.23 -4.88 -6.35
CA PRO A 75 9.22 -4.33 -7.70
C PRO A 75 10.63 -4.54 -8.26
N GLU A 76 10.72 -5.17 -9.43
CA GLU A 76 12.00 -5.51 -10.04
C GLU A 76 12.75 -4.20 -10.34
N GLY A 77 13.66 -3.80 -9.44
CA GLY A 77 14.60 -2.68 -9.61
C GLY A 77 14.03 -1.27 -9.44
N GLY A 78 13.16 -1.00 -8.46
CA GLY A 78 12.60 0.34 -8.25
C GLY A 78 12.40 0.74 -6.79
N ALA A 79 12.80 1.98 -6.48
CA ALA A 79 12.63 2.60 -5.17
C ALA A 79 11.15 2.84 -4.83
N TYR A 80 10.77 2.61 -3.58
CA TYR A 80 9.39 2.80 -3.12
C TYR A 80 9.32 3.28 -1.66
N THR A 81 8.20 3.91 -1.28
CA THR A 81 7.83 4.08 0.13
C THR A 81 6.65 3.17 0.46
N ALA A 82 6.50 2.78 1.73
CA ALA A 82 5.44 1.88 2.15
C ALA A 82 4.79 2.33 3.47
N ALA A 83 3.49 2.08 3.58
CA ALA A 83 2.70 2.33 4.77
C ALA A 83 1.63 1.25 4.90
N GLU A 84 1.15 1.05 6.12
CA GLU A 84 0.08 0.12 6.44
C GLU A 84 -1.07 0.90 7.09
N ALA A 85 -2.29 0.44 6.84
CA ALA A 85 -3.49 0.98 7.44
C ALA A 85 -4.41 -0.15 7.91
N THR A 86 -4.98 0.00 9.10
CA THR A 86 -5.89 -1.01 9.67
C THR A 86 -7.31 -0.85 9.10
N LEU A 87 -7.90 -1.96 8.65
CA LEU A 87 -9.28 -2.00 8.17
C LEU A 87 -10.26 -2.40 9.28
N ILE A 88 -11.43 -1.80 9.24
CA ILE A 88 -12.57 -2.10 10.09
C ILE A 88 -13.31 -3.34 9.55
N ASP A 89 -13.57 -3.37 8.24
CA ASP A 89 -14.26 -4.49 7.58
C ASP A 89 -13.85 -4.59 6.10
N PRO A 90 -13.51 -5.78 5.57
CA PRO A 90 -13.12 -6.94 6.36
C PRO A 90 -11.92 -6.61 7.24
N GLU A 91 -11.91 -7.13 8.48
CA GLU A 91 -10.80 -6.94 9.42
C GLU A 91 -9.47 -7.38 8.79
N GLY A 92 -8.46 -6.52 8.81
CA GLY A 92 -7.16 -6.82 8.21
C GLY A 92 -6.28 -5.58 8.01
N ILE A 93 -5.17 -5.78 7.29
CA ILE A 93 -4.22 -4.73 6.96
C ILE A 93 -4.31 -4.42 5.47
N LEU A 94 -4.49 -3.13 5.17
CA LEU A 94 -4.30 -2.56 3.85
C LEU A 94 -2.84 -2.12 3.73
N VAL A 95 -2.11 -2.68 2.79
CA VAL A 95 -0.71 -2.30 2.53
C VAL A 95 -0.69 -1.33 1.36
N LEU A 96 -0.09 -0.16 1.55
CA LEU A 96 0.09 0.86 0.55
C LEU A 96 1.58 0.95 0.19
N ARG A 97 1.90 0.99 -1.11
CA ARG A 97 3.26 1.26 -1.58
C ARG A 97 3.21 2.31 -2.66
N ARG A 98 4.02 3.35 -2.52
CA ARG A 98 4.23 4.35 -3.57
C ARG A 98 5.49 3.98 -4.33
N LEU A 99 5.33 3.51 -5.55
CA LEU A 99 6.41 3.17 -6.46
C LEU A 99 6.91 4.48 -7.11
N LEU A 100 8.23 4.70 -7.12
CA LEU A 100 8.83 5.93 -7.64
C LEU A 100 9.67 5.70 -8.91
N TYR A 101 10.01 4.44 -9.23
CA TYR A 101 10.90 4.10 -10.34
C TYR A 101 10.43 2.83 -11.10
N PRO A 102 10.58 2.76 -12.44
CA PRO A 102 11.17 3.75 -13.36
C PRO A 102 10.16 4.80 -13.87
N GLY A 103 9.89 5.83 -13.07
CA GLY A 103 9.32 7.09 -13.54
C GLY A 103 7.80 7.25 -13.43
N GLU A 104 7.09 6.26 -12.88
CA GLU A 104 5.66 6.36 -12.62
C GLU A 104 5.44 6.46 -11.11
N ASP A 105 4.80 7.55 -10.68
CA ASP A 105 4.39 7.77 -9.29
C ASP A 105 3.10 6.97 -9.05
N THR A 106 3.25 5.68 -8.78
CA THR A 106 2.15 4.71 -8.75
C THR A 106 1.86 4.28 -7.33
N LEU A 107 0.58 4.28 -6.97
CA LEU A 107 0.09 3.67 -5.74
C LEU A 107 -0.26 2.20 -5.99
N GLU A 108 0.45 1.30 -5.33
CA GLU A 108 0.07 -0.10 -5.16
C GLU A 108 -0.70 -0.27 -3.85
N ILE A 109 -1.92 -0.81 -3.94
CA ILE A 109 -2.76 -1.17 -2.79
C ILE A 109 -2.88 -2.68 -2.75
N THR A 110 -2.41 -3.31 -1.67
CA THR A 110 -2.64 -4.73 -1.40
C THR A 110 -3.67 -4.88 -0.29
N THR A 111 -4.76 -5.56 -0.57
CA THR A 111 -5.86 -5.78 0.38
C THR A 111 -5.65 -7.05 1.20
N PRO A 112 -6.40 -7.27 2.29
CA PRO A 112 -6.26 -8.49 3.10
C PRO A 112 -6.53 -9.78 2.33
N SER A 113 -7.34 -9.71 1.26
CA SER A 113 -7.59 -10.86 0.38
C SER A 113 -6.36 -11.24 -0.46
N GLY A 114 -5.36 -10.36 -0.51
CA GLY A 114 -4.17 -10.48 -1.33
C GLY A 114 -4.37 -9.95 -2.75
N ALA A 115 -5.52 -9.32 -3.04
CA ALA A 115 -5.71 -8.58 -4.28
C ALA A 115 -4.79 -7.35 -4.31
N VAL A 116 -4.31 -7.02 -5.51
CA VAL A 116 -3.36 -5.91 -5.73
C VAL A 116 -3.95 -4.98 -6.77
N TYR A 117 -4.02 -3.70 -6.44
CA TYR A 117 -4.56 -2.64 -7.30
C TYR A 117 -3.48 -1.59 -7.54
N LEU A 118 -3.43 -1.04 -8.76
CA LEU A 118 -2.46 -0.03 -9.18
C LEU A 118 -3.17 1.22 -9.66
N PHE A 119 -2.77 2.38 -9.15
CA PHE A 119 -3.35 3.67 -9.50
C PHE A 119 -2.26 4.74 -9.66
N ASP A 120 -2.54 5.82 -10.39
CA ASP A 120 -1.71 7.02 -10.34
C ASP A 120 -1.80 7.64 -8.94
N TYR A 121 -0.67 7.77 -8.25
CA TYR A 121 -0.63 8.25 -6.86
C TYR A 121 -1.09 9.71 -6.74
N PRO A 122 -0.62 10.66 -7.58
CA PRO A 122 -1.12 12.03 -7.59
C PRO A 122 -2.65 12.12 -7.76
N GLU A 123 -3.23 11.37 -8.70
CA GLU A 123 -4.69 11.37 -8.94
C GLU A 123 -5.47 10.83 -7.74
N VAL A 124 -5.03 9.71 -7.15
CA VAL A 124 -5.68 9.15 -5.95
C VAL A 124 -5.59 10.11 -4.77
N LEU A 125 -4.42 10.73 -4.56
CA LEU A 125 -4.24 11.68 -3.48
C LEU A 125 -5.15 12.91 -3.66
N GLU A 126 -5.23 13.47 -4.87
CA GLU A 126 -6.12 14.59 -5.17
C GLU A 126 -7.59 14.22 -4.93
N TYR A 127 -7.99 13.00 -5.31
CA TYR A 127 -9.34 12.49 -5.12
C TYR A 127 -9.71 12.26 -3.65
N LEU A 128 -8.82 11.67 -2.86
CA LEU A 128 -9.08 11.33 -1.45
C LEU A 128 -8.93 12.52 -0.50
N ARG A 129 -8.04 13.46 -0.80
CA ARG A 129 -7.74 14.63 0.05
C ARG A 129 -8.97 15.40 0.58
N PRO A 130 -10.04 15.67 -0.18
CA PRO A 130 -11.23 16.34 0.36
C PRO A 130 -12.04 15.49 1.35
N LEU A 131 -11.85 14.18 1.37
CA LEU A 131 -12.57 13.24 2.26
C LEU A 131 -11.80 12.94 3.55
N LEU A 132 -10.50 13.25 3.58
CA LEU A 132 -9.62 12.88 4.67
C LEU A 132 -9.40 14.05 5.64
N PRO A 133 -9.27 13.77 6.95
CA PRO A 133 -8.85 14.77 7.93
C PRO A 133 -7.44 15.27 7.62
N ARG A 134 -7.15 16.51 8.04
CA ARG A 134 -5.86 17.18 7.85
C ARG A 134 -4.95 17.06 9.07
#